data_AF-A0A1C7A974-F1
#
_entry.id   AF-A0A1C7A974-F1
#
_cell.length_a   1.000
_cell.length_b   1.000
_cell.length_c   1.000
_cell.angle_alpha   90.00
_cell.angle_beta   90.00
_cell.angle_gamma   90.00
#
_symmetry.space_group_name_H-M   'P 1'
#
loop_
_entity.id
_entity.type
_entity.pdbx_description
1 polymer ?
#
loop_
_entity_poly.entity_id
_entity_poly.type
_entity_poly.pdbx_seq_one_letter_code
_entity_poly.pdbx_strand_id
1 'polypeptide(L)'
;MPCTAKKYEADRTEMENEGLRNIDAVLTTRELAKMIKDAKINFAALEDEKADPAMGEYTGAGVIFGATGGVMEAALRSAKDFVEDKDLTDIEYKQVRGLDGIKEATVEIGGKNYNVAVINGSANLTKFVEGGQMDEKQYHFVEVMACPGGC
;
A
#
# COMPACT_ATOMS: atom_id res chain seq x y z
N MET A 1 -7.52 -10.71 -2.50
CA MET A 1 -7.50 -9.25 -2.29
C MET A 1 -8.52 -8.85 -1.25
N PRO A 2 -8.24 -7.89 -0.35
CA PRO A 2 -9.25 -7.37 0.59
C PRO A 2 -10.27 -6.41 -0.07
N CYS A 3 -10.05 -6.02 -1.33
CA CYS A 3 -10.78 -4.96 -2.01
C CYS A 3 -11.56 -5.45 -3.25
N THR A 4 -12.80 -4.97 -3.41
CA THR A 4 -13.62 -5.21 -4.61
C THR A 4 -13.14 -4.41 -5.82
N ALA A 5 -12.56 -3.23 -5.62
CA ALA A 5 -12.03 -2.41 -6.71
C ALA A 5 -10.91 -3.12 -7.49
N LYS A 6 -10.20 -4.07 -6.86
CA LYS A 6 -9.20 -4.90 -7.54
C LYS A 6 -9.80 -5.82 -8.61
N LYS A 7 -11.09 -6.20 -8.52
CA LYS A 7 -11.78 -6.91 -9.62
C LYS A 7 -11.88 -6.01 -10.84
N TYR A 8 -12.33 -4.76 -10.66
CA TYR A 8 -12.39 -3.78 -11.74
C TYR A 8 -11.00 -3.49 -12.32
N GLU A 9 -9.98 -3.31 -11.47
CA GLU A 9 -8.61 -3.06 -11.92
C GLU A 9 -8.07 -4.19 -12.80
N ALA A 10 -8.23 -5.44 -12.38
CA ALA A 10 -7.77 -6.60 -13.13
C ALA A 10 -8.45 -6.74 -14.50
N ASP A 11 -9.67 -6.21 -14.66
CA ASP A 11 -10.45 -6.27 -15.91
C ASP A 11 -10.23 -5.05 -16.83
N ARG A 12 -9.37 -4.10 -16.47
CA ARG A 12 -9.08 -2.93 -17.33
C ARG A 12 -8.44 -3.37 -18.64
N THR A 13 -8.76 -2.69 -19.73
CA THR A 13 -8.31 -3.06 -21.08
C THR A 13 -6.80 -3.09 -21.22
N GLU A 14 -6.08 -2.22 -20.50
CA GLU A 14 -4.62 -2.14 -20.49
C GLU A 14 -3.93 -3.18 -19.58
N MET A 15 -4.67 -3.96 -18.78
CA MET A 15 -4.11 -5.01 -17.92
C MET A 15 -3.85 -6.31 -18.69
N GLU A 16 -3.09 -6.18 -19.77
CA GLU A 16 -2.76 -7.24 -20.71
C GLU A 16 -1.37 -7.00 -21.29
N ASN A 17 -0.65 -8.09 -21.56
CA ASN A 17 0.60 -8.06 -22.31
C ASN A 17 0.58 -9.16 -23.38
N GLU A 18 0.82 -8.79 -24.64
CA GLU A 18 0.84 -9.72 -25.78
C GLU A 18 -0.40 -10.62 -25.90
N GLY A 19 -1.60 -10.09 -25.63
CA GLY A 19 -2.85 -10.87 -25.70
C GLY A 19 -3.16 -11.71 -24.45
N LEU A 20 -2.30 -11.65 -23.42
CA LEU A 20 -2.46 -12.40 -22.18
C LEU A 20 -2.79 -11.45 -21.04
N ARG A 21 -3.85 -11.77 -20.28
CA ARG A 21 -4.26 -10.98 -19.11
C ARG A 21 -3.16 -11.02 -18.06
N ASN A 22 -2.89 -9.87 -17.44
CA ASN A 22 -1.92 -9.80 -16.33
C ASN A 22 -2.45 -10.51 -15.08
N ILE A 23 -3.77 -10.50 -14.86
CA ILE A 23 -4.48 -11.14 -13.76
C ILE A 23 -5.77 -11.76 -14.29
N ASP A 24 -5.90 -13.09 -14.21
CA ASP A 24 -7.08 -13.80 -14.73
C ASP A 24 -8.28 -13.79 -13.78
N ALA A 25 -8.03 -13.74 -12.47
CA ALA A 25 -9.07 -13.81 -11.46
C ALA A 25 -8.70 -13.06 -10.18
N VAL A 26 -9.70 -12.36 -9.61
CA VAL A 26 -9.57 -11.71 -8.30
C VAL A 26 -10.67 -12.21 -7.37
N LEU A 27 -10.27 -12.86 -6.28
CA LEU A 27 -11.15 -13.20 -5.16
C LEU A 27 -10.98 -12.20 -4.03
N THR A 28 -12.11 -11.78 -3.46
CA THR A 28 -12.13 -11.09 -2.18
C THR A 28 -11.76 -12.07 -1.06
N THR A 29 -11.28 -11.54 0.08
CA THR A 29 -11.01 -12.36 1.28
C THR A 29 -12.24 -13.18 1.70
N ARG A 30 -13.46 -12.64 1.53
CA ARG A 30 -14.70 -13.34 1.86
C ARG A 30 -14.99 -14.50 0.91
N GLU A 31 -14.73 -14.35 -0.39
CA GLU A 31 -14.88 -15.43 -1.38
C GLU A 31 -13.89 -16.57 -1.11
N LEU A 32 -12.62 -16.24 -0.82
CA LEU A 32 -11.62 -17.25 -0.45
C LEU A 32 -12.01 -17.97 0.86
N ALA A 33 -12.43 -17.24 1.88
CA ALA A 33 -12.89 -17.83 3.14
C ALA A 33 -14.10 -18.77 2.93
N LYS A 34 -15.01 -18.45 1.99
CA LYS A 34 -16.11 -19.33 1.63
C LYS A 34 -15.60 -20.60 0.94
N MET A 35 -14.68 -20.48 -0.02
CA MET A 35 -14.10 -21.62 -0.74
C MET A 35 -13.43 -22.63 0.21
N ILE A 36 -12.67 -22.13 1.19
CA ILE A 36 -12.05 -22.94 2.26
C ILE A 36 -13.13 -23.70 3.07
N LYS A 37 -14.22 -23.02 3.46
CA LYS A 37 -15.32 -23.63 4.22
C LYS A 37 -16.12 -24.63 3.40
N ASP A 38 -16.36 -24.37 2.12
CA ASP A 38 -17.07 -25.28 1.22
C ASP A 38 -16.28 -26.57 1.03
N ALA A 39 -14.95 -26.48 0.97
CA ALA A 39 -14.02 -27.62 0.93
C ALA A 39 -13.86 -28.36 2.26
N LYS A 40 -14.57 -27.95 3.33
CA LYS A 40 -14.53 -28.54 4.68
C LYS A 40 -13.15 -28.54 5.33
N ILE A 41 -12.31 -27.57 4.97
CA ILE A 41 -10.98 -27.40 5.56
C ILE A 41 -11.13 -26.68 6.90
N ASN A 42 -10.62 -27.30 7.97
CA ASN A 42 -10.53 -26.65 9.28
C ASN A 42 -9.30 -25.73 9.34
N PHE A 43 -9.45 -24.52 8.80
CA PHE A 43 -8.36 -23.55 8.64
C PHE A 43 -7.60 -23.27 9.96
N ALA A 44 -8.29 -23.24 11.09
CA ALA A 44 -7.70 -22.94 12.40
C ALA A 44 -6.80 -24.06 12.95
N ALA A 45 -6.84 -25.25 12.36
CA ALA A 45 -6.05 -26.42 12.78
C ALA A 45 -5.00 -26.83 11.73
N LEU A 46 -4.79 -26.04 10.70
CA LEU A 46 -3.74 -26.29 9.71
C LEU A 46 -2.37 -26.03 10.34
N GLU A 47 -1.38 -26.81 9.92
CA GLU A 47 0.02 -26.51 10.19
C GLU A 47 0.49 -25.36 9.28
N ASP A 48 1.47 -24.60 9.75
CA ASP A 48 2.04 -23.51 8.97
C ASP A 48 2.87 -24.07 7.80
N GLU A 49 2.68 -23.47 6.62
CA GLU A 49 3.47 -23.76 5.42
C GLU A 49 4.09 -22.49 4.86
N LYS A 50 5.14 -22.65 4.03
CA LYS A 50 5.84 -21.55 3.38
C LYS A 50 5.36 -21.37 1.95
N ALA A 51 5.34 -20.11 1.50
CA ALA A 51 5.17 -19.82 0.08
C ALA A 51 6.38 -20.30 -0.74
N ASP A 52 6.15 -20.58 -2.02
CA ASP A 52 7.23 -20.85 -2.97
C ASP A 52 8.11 -19.60 -3.15
N PRO A 53 9.45 -19.73 -3.08
CA PRO A 53 10.34 -18.58 -2.95
C PRO A 53 10.48 -17.73 -4.22
N ALA A 54 10.27 -18.31 -5.41
CA ALA A 54 10.57 -17.64 -6.70
C ALA A 54 9.87 -16.29 -6.86
N MET A 55 8.65 -16.15 -6.33
CA MET A 55 7.88 -14.91 -6.28
C MET A 55 7.10 -14.73 -4.96
N GLY A 56 7.43 -15.53 -3.93
CA GLY A 56 6.75 -15.52 -2.63
C GLY A 56 7.55 -14.87 -1.50
N GLU A 57 8.83 -14.56 -1.71
CA GLU A 57 9.62 -13.80 -0.75
C GLU A 57 9.17 -12.33 -0.70
N TYR A 58 9.12 -11.76 0.51
CA TYR A 58 8.74 -10.37 0.72
C TYR A 58 9.56 -9.74 1.85
N THR A 59 9.69 -8.42 1.84
CA THR A 59 10.37 -7.66 2.89
C THR A 59 9.38 -7.05 3.87
N GLY A 60 9.85 -6.59 5.02
CA GLY A 60 9.02 -5.84 5.97
C GLY A 60 8.45 -4.53 5.41
N ALA A 61 9.01 -4.00 4.32
CA ALA A 61 8.44 -2.86 3.59
C ALA A 61 7.21 -3.28 2.78
N GLY A 62 7.22 -4.46 2.15
CA GLY A 62 6.05 -4.98 1.41
C GLY A 62 4.87 -5.33 2.34
N VAL A 63 5.15 -5.88 3.53
CA VAL A 63 4.12 -6.28 4.50
C VAL A 63 3.22 -5.11 4.92
N ILE A 64 3.78 -3.92 5.06
CA ILE A 64 3.05 -2.76 5.59
C ILE A 64 2.13 -2.07 4.57
N PHE A 65 2.18 -2.43 3.28
CA PHE A 65 1.35 -1.83 2.21
C PHE A 65 -0.16 -1.86 2.52
N GLY A 66 -0.61 -2.84 3.32
CA GLY A 66 -2.01 -2.98 3.68
C GLY A 66 -2.55 -1.88 4.61
N ALA A 67 -1.68 -1.17 5.34
CA ALA A 67 -2.09 -0.11 6.26
C ALA A 67 -1.88 1.28 5.65
N THR A 68 -2.74 2.24 5.99
CA THR A 68 -2.55 3.65 5.59
C THR A 68 -1.19 4.18 6.05
N GLY A 69 -0.42 4.75 5.11
CA GLY A 69 0.94 5.23 5.31
C GLY A 69 2.02 4.17 5.09
N GLY A 70 1.63 2.91 4.90
CA GLY A 70 2.59 1.83 4.69
C GLY A 70 3.27 1.89 3.34
N VAL A 71 2.56 2.32 2.29
CA VAL A 71 3.16 2.51 0.95
C VAL A 71 4.15 3.68 0.98
N MET A 72 3.77 4.80 1.62
CA MET A 72 4.62 5.95 1.85
C MET A 72 5.89 5.55 2.62
N GLU A 73 5.74 4.88 3.76
CA GLU A 73 6.88 4.44 4.56
C GLU A 73 7.79 3.49 3.78
N ALA A 74 7.24 2.51 3.06
CA ALA A 74 8.03 1.59 2.24
C ALA A 74 8.81 2.32 1.14
N ALA A 75 8.17 3.27 0.46
CA ALA A 75 8.82 4.08 -0.56
C ALA A 75 9.94 4.94 0.02
N LEU A 76 9.73 5.54 1.20
CA LEU A 76 10.74 6.37 1.87
C LEU A 76 11.98 5.57 2.27
N ARG A 77 11.79 4.33 2.77
CA ARG A 77 12.91 3.42 3.10
C ARG A 77 13.84 3.22 1.91
N SER A 78 13.31 2.84 0.75
CA SER A 78 14.14 2.63 -0.45
C SER A 78 14.64 3.94 -1.07
N ALA A 79 13.79 4.97 -1.13
CA ALA A 79 14.14 6.23 -1.80
C ALA A 79 15.34 6.92 -1.12
N LYS A 80 15.41 6.86 0.22
CA LYS A 80 16.51 7.48 0.96
C LYS A 80 17.83 6.74 0.72
N ASP A 81 17.82 5.41 0.79
CA ASP A 81 18.99 4.58 0.47
C ASP A 81 19.48 4.82 -0.96
N PHE A 82 18.57 4.87 -1.94
CA PHE A 82 18.91 5.09 -3.35
C PHE A 82 19.53 6.46 -3.62
N VAL A 83 19.03 7.52 -2.97
CA VAL A 83 19.54 8.87 -3.18
C VAL A 83 20.84 9.11 -2.42
N GLU A 84 20.99 8.51 -1.24
CA GLU A 84 22.16 8.71 -0.38
C GLU A 84 23.29 7.70 -0.63
N ASP A 85 23.03 6.65 -1.42
CA ASP A 85 23.95 5.54 -1.71
C ASP A 85 24.48 4.91 -0.42
N LYS A 86 23.57 4.61 0.51
CA LYS A 86 23.86 4.09 1.86
C LYS A 86 22.80 3.07 2.28
N ASP A 87 23.23 2.11 3.10
CA ASP A 87 22.33 1.21 3.82
C ASP A 87 21.92 1.84 5.16
N LEU A 88 20.76 2.51 5.20
CA LEU A 88 20.31 3.17 6.42
C LEU A 88 19.69 2.18 7.40
N THR A 89 20.01 2.34 8.69
CA THR A 89 19.47 1.50 9.76
C THR A 89 18.19 2.05 10.39
N ASP A 90 17.98 3.36 10.30
CA ASP A 90 16.76 4.01 10.78
C ASP A 90 15.74 4.10 9.64
N ILE A 91 14.82 3.14 9.65
CA ILE A 91 13.86 2.89 8.57
C ILE A 91 12.41 3.11 9.03
N GLU A 92 12.20 3.60 10.26
CA GLU A 92 10.87 3.78 10.82
C GLU A 92 10.34 5.20 10.63
N TYR A 93 9.44 5.39 9.68
CA TYR A 93 8.77 6.68 9.43
C TYR A 93 7.44 6.76 10.20
N LYS A 94 7.51 6.78 11.55
CA LYS A 94 6.31 6.74 12.41
C LYS A 94 5.33 7.89 12.16
N GLN A 95 5.81 9.02 11.67
CA GLN A 95 5.02 10.20 11.36
C GLN A 95 4.00 10.00 10.23
N VAL A 96 4.13 8.95 9.41
CA VAL A 96 3.12 8.62 8.38
C VAL A 96 2.17 7.50 8.81
N ARG A 97 2.40 6.88 9.98
CA ARG A 97 1.56 5.82 10.55
C ARG A 97 0.33 6.41 11.27
N GLY A 98 -0.59 5.53 11.67
CA GLY A 98 -1.80 5.91 12.42
C GLY A 98 -3.02 6.16 11.54
N LEU A 99 -4.15 6.42 12.19
CA LEU A 99 -5.48 6.44 11.57
C LEU A 99 -6.01 7.85 11.26
N ASP A 100 -5.21 8.89 11.51
CA ASP A 100 -5.58 10.26 11.18
C ASP A 100 -5.93 10.38 9.69
N GLY A 101 -6.95 11.20 9.39
CA GLY A 101 -7.53 11.29 8.05
C GLY A 101 -6.57 11.86 7.01
N ILE A 102 -5.73 12.81 7.41
CA ILE A 102 -4.67 13.42 6.62
C ILE A 102 -3.46 13.49 7.53
N LYS A 103 -2.34 12.93 7.09
CA LYS A 103 -1.05 12.95 7.80
C LYS A 103 -0.04 13.65 6.91
N GLU A 104 0.72 14.56 7.47
CA GLU A 104 1.76 15.30 6.75
C GLU A 104 3.10 15.12 7.44
N ALA A 105 4.16 15.06 6.65
CA ALA A 105 5.52 15.00 7.16
C ALA A 105 6.47 15.75 6.21
N THR A 106 7.53 16.31 6.79
CA THR A 106 8.71 16.72 6.04
C THR A 106 9.81 15.71 6.32
N VAL A 107 10.38 15.14 5.26
CA VAL A 107 11.46 14.15 5.33
C VAL A 107 12.70 14.69 4.65
N GLU A 108 13.86 14.45 5.26
CA GLU A 108 15.14 14.79 4.65
C GLU A 108 15.65 13.60 3.83
N ILE A 109 15.96 13.82 2.56
CA ILE A 109 16.56 12.85 1.66
C ILE A 109 17.70 13.54 0.90
N GLY A 110 18.93 13.03 1.01
CA GLY A 110 20.08 13.61 0.29
C GLY A 110 20.35 15.08 0.63
N GLY A 111 20.15 15.49 1.87
CA GLY A 111 20.34 16.87 2.34
C GLY A 111 19.27 17.87 1.88
N LYS A 112 18.14 17.39 1.34
CA LYS A 112 16.99 18.22 0.94
C LYS A 112 15.73 17.78 1.67
N ASN A 113 14.88 18.76 1.99
CA ASN A 113 13.59 18.52 2.64
C ASN A 113 12.49 18.35 1.60
N TYR A 114 11.72 17.27 1.74
CA TYR A 114 10.58 16.94 0.91
C TYR A 114 9.33 16.82 1.78
N ASN A 115 8.28 17.57 1.42
CA ASN A 115 6.97 17.41 2.05
C ASN A 115 6.22 16.24 1.41
N VAL A 116 5.69 15.36 2.26
CA VAL A 116 4.87 14.22 1.89
C VAL A 116 3.54 14.26 2.63
N ALA A 117 2.50 13.67 2.02
CA ALA A 117 1.20 13.51 2.66
C ALA A 117 0.68 12.09 2.51
N VAL A 118 -0.11 11.65 3.48
CA VAL A 118 -0.86 10.39 3.45
C VAL A 118 -2.32 10.69 3.71
N ILE A 119 -3.15 10.39 2.72
CA ILE A 119 -4.58 10.63 2.72
C ILE A 119 -5.30 9.30 3.00
N ASN A 120 -5.95 9.24 4.14
CA ASN A 120 -6.62 8.05 4.65
C ASN A 120 -8.14 8.16 4.46
N GLY A 121 -8.64 7.66 3.33
CA GLY A 121 -10.05 7.66 2.96
C GLY A 121 -10.38 8.69 1.88
N SER A 122 -11.23 8.33 0.93
CA SER A 122 -11.64 9.18 -0.20
C SER A 122 -12.32 10.49 0.23
N ALA A 123 -13.07 10.49 1.34
CA ALA A 123 -13.64 11.71 1.89
C ALA A 123 -12.57 12.73 2.34
N ASN A 124 -11.41 12.25 2.79
CA ASN A 124 -10.28 13.11 3.16
C ASN A 124 -9.50 13.57 1.93
N LEU A 125 -9.51 12.82 0.83
CA LEU A 125 -8.98 13.29 -0.46
C LEU A 125 -9.74 14.52 -0.95
N THR A 126 -11.07 14.48 -0.93
CA THR A 126 -11.89 15.63 -1.29
C THR A 126 -11.54 16.85 -0.43
N LYS A 127 -11.42 16.69 0.90
CA LYS A 127 -10.99 17.77 1.79
C LYS A 127 -9.59 18.30 1.46
N PHE A 128 -8.65 17.40 1.17
CA PHE A 128 -7.27 17.77 0.89
C PHE A 128 -7.15 18.60 -0.39
N VAL A 129 -7.88 18.22 -1.44
CA VAL A 129 -7.84 18.89 -2.74
C VAL A 129 -8.77 20.10 -2.76
N GLU A 130 -10.07 19.91 -2.53
CA GLU A 130 -11.06 21.00 -2.64
C GLU A 130 -10.98 22.00 -1.49
N GLY A 131 -10.49 21.57 -0.33
CA GLY A 131 -10.23 22.46 0.81
C GLY A 131 -8.96 23.29 0.66
N GLY A 132 -8.18 23.10 -0.41
CA GLY A 132 -6.96 23.87 -0.70
C GLY A 132 -5.72 23.44 0.11
N GLN A 133 -5.81 22.40 0.94
CA GLN A 133 -4.67 21.93 1.75
C GLN A 133 -3.51 21.44 0.89
N MET A 134 -3.81 20.91 -0.30
CA MET A 134 -2.80 20.52 -1.28
C MET A 134 -1.94 21.70 -1.76
N ASP A 135 -2.50 22.92 -1.75
CA ASP A 135 -1.81 24.13 -2.22
C ASP A 135 -1.07 24.88 -1.08
N GLU A 136 -1.26 24.48 0.19
CA GLU A 136 -0.60 25.11 1.34
C GLU A 136 0.92 24.91 1.35
N LYS A 137 1.40 23.84 0.70
CA LYS A 137 2.82 23.47 0.63
C LYS A 137 3.12 22.82 -0.72
N GLN A 138 4.38 22.91 -1.16
CA GLN A 138 4.86 22.05 -2.23
C GLN A 138 5.01 20.62 -1.71
N TYR A 139 4.02 19.75 -1.99
CA TYR A 139 4.13 18.31 -1.80
C TYR A 139 4.90 17.65 -2.94
N HIS A 140 5.64 16.60 -2.62
CA HIS A 140 6.48 15.88 -3.57
C HIS A 140 6.00 14.44 -3.79
N PHE A 141 5.38 13.86 -2.77
CA PHE A 141 4.77 12.55 -2.86
C PHE A 141 3.55 12.47 -1.93
N VAL A 142 2.43 11.99 -2.46
CA VAL A 142 1.16 11.88 -1.73
C VAL A 142 0.64 10.45 -1.88
N GLU A 143 0.50 9.73 -0.77
CA GLU A 143 -0.20 8.45 -0.73
C GLU A 143 -1.70 8.72 -0.55
N VAL A 144 -2.54 8.01 -1.31
CA VAL A 144 -4.00 8.08 -1.15
C VAL A 144 -4.57 6.66 -1.05
N MET A 145 -5.20 6.37 0.09
CA MET A 145 -5.96 5.14 0.30
C MET A 145 -7.45 5.48 0.28
N ALA A 146 -8.24 4.78 -0.54
CA ALA A 146 -9.67 5.06 -0.67
C ALA A 146 -10.47 4.67 0.59
N CYS A 147 -10.07 3.57 1.24
CA CYS A 147 -10.71 3.06 2.45
C CYS A 147 -9.99 3.57 3.71
N PRO A 148 -10.73 4.02 4.74
CA PRO A 148 -10.14 4.36 6.04
C PRO A 148 -9.43 3.15 6.66
N GLY A 149 -8.16 3.33 7.03
CA GLY A 149 -7.29 2.30 7.61
C GLY A 149 -6.33 1.65 6.62
N GLY A 150 -6.57 1.78 5.31
CA GLY A 150 -5.78 1.11 4.27
C GLY A 150 -6.61 0.11 3.46
N CYS A 151 -5.94 -0.93 2.95
CA CYS A 151 -6.51 -1.94 2.05
C CYS A 151 -7.62 -2.79 2.68
#